data_AF-A0A8W8I040-F1
#
_entry.id   AF-A0A8W8I040-F1
#
_cell.length_a   1.000
_cell.length_b   1.000
_cell.length_c   1.000
_cell.angle_alpha   90.00
_cell.angle_beta   90.00
_cell.angle_gamma   90.00
#
_symmetry.space_group_name_H-M   'P 1'
#
loop_
_entity.id
_entity.type
_entity.pdbx_description
1 polymer ?
#
loop_
_entity_poly.entity_id
_entity_poly.type
_entity_poly.pdbx_seq_one_letter_code
_entity_poly.pdbx_strand_id
1 'polypeptide(L)'
;ASFANDKEHYDVMKAFLFLCEGMHLRYSDPDNIITKEDYPCVEAYNNRLECKTFGELNAIRYDFEALHMECLAIRERILGPNNPDVPHPIIFRGAVYADSKQFDRCIALWLHAMKLRHDNKRSIAKDLLRFSQVFAQMIHICEPVYFVNVKEVFKYAMAELTNDKERIQNSEEDGDTLFEIHQTNIHTCLYLLAIILKTTHEESDLTELYSLVYQFQKLNPLLKNNYTPLHMAVDSATLVDDFHVNDVVSFPDSRVAQLLIKCGANVNAQDNGGNTPMHALVNISPKTNANSKKVENAIHVLVDADSHLDICNKERKTTMDCAKREEEATLLRTSFQLSLKCLAARYIRNNDVPYHGLIPLYLEEFLALH
;
A
#
# COMPACT_ATOMS: atom_id res chain seq x y z
N ALA A 1 -30.62 -8.56 -11.74
CA ALA A 1 -29.40 -7.81 -11.40
C ALA A 1 -28.35 -8.68 -10.69
N SER A 2 -28.60 -9.14 -9.45
CA SER A 2 -27.57 -9.85 -8.64
C SER A 2 -26.91 -11.03 -9.34
N PHE A 3 -27.68 -11.91 -10.00
CA PHE A 3 -27.16 -13.11 -10.68
C PHE A 3 -26.09 -12.84 -11.76
N ALA A 4 -26.04 -11.64 -12.35
CA ALA A 4 -25.07 -11.34 -13.40
C ALA A 4 -23.63 -11.19 -12.87
N ASN A 5 -23.45 -10.79 -11.60
CA ASN A 5 -22.13 -10.52 -11.03
C ASN A 5 -21.96 -11.22 -9.66
N ASP A 6 -22.62 -12.36 -9.48
CA ASP A 6 -22.51 -13.17 -8.27
C ASP A 6 -21.47 -14.27 -8.45
N LYS A 7 -20.69 -14.57 -7.41
CA LYS A 7 -19.64 -15.60 -7.47
C LYS A 7 -20.21 -17.02 -7.46
N GLU A 8 -21.28 -17.24 -6.71
CA GLU A 8 -21.83 -18.58 -6.45
C GLU A 8 -22.98 -18.93 -7.39
N HIS A 9 -23.76 -17.92 -7.79
CA HIS A 9 -24.97 -18.07 -8.58
C HIS A 9 -24.87 -17.34 -9.93
N TYR A 10 -23.67 -17.29 -10.52
CA TYR A 10 -23.43 -16.59 -11.79
C TYR A 10 -24.34 -17.10 -12.92
N ASP A 11 -25.31 -16.29 -13.33
CA ASP A 11 -26.22 -16.57 -14.45
C ASP A 11 -26.77 -15.26 -15.05
N VAL A 12 -26.14 -14.84 -16.15
CA VAL A 12 -26.49 -13.60 -16.87
C VAL A 12 -27.87 -13.71 -17.53
N MET A 13 -28.23 -14.89 -18.05
CA MET A 13 -29.51 -15.08 -18.72
C MET A 13 -30.66 -15.07 -17.72
N LYS A 14 -30.48 -15.67 -16.55
CA LYS A 14 -31.43 -15.56 -15.45
C LYS A 14 -31.53 -14.14 -14.93
N ALA A 15 -30.42 -13.40 -14.87
CA ALA A 15 -30.47 -11.97 -14.55
C ALA A 15 -31.31 -11.20 -15.56
N PHE A 16 -31.10 -11.44 -16.86
CA PHE A 16 -31.88 -10.82 -17.95
C PHE A 16 -33.37 -11.17 -17.87
N LEU A 17 -33.72 -12.43 -17.61
CA LEU A 17 -35.11 -12.87 -17.45
C LEU A 17 -35.81 -12.12 -16.33
N PHE A 18 -35.19 -12.01 -15.15
CA PHE A 18 -35.77 -11.24 -14.05
C PHE A 18 -35.84 -9.73 -14.33
N LEU A 19 -34.91 -9.18 -15.10
CA LEU A 19 -35.02 -7.79 -15.56
C LEU A 19 -36.21 -7.62 -16.51
N CYS A 20 -36.48 -8.58 -17.39
CA CYS A 20 -37.65 -8.58 -18.26
C CYS A 20 -38.95 -8.70 -17.47
N GLU A 21 -39.02 -9.61 -16.49
CA GLU A 21 -40.18 -9.72 -15.59
C GLU A 21 -40.41 -8.43 -14.80
N GLY A 22 -39.35 -7.83 -14.27
CA GLY A 22 -39.42 -6.54 -13.59
C GLY A 22 -39.91 -5.41 -14.50
N MET A 23 -39.55 -5.42 -15.79
CA MET A 23 -40.12 -4.52 -16.77
C MET A 23 -41.59 -4.83 -17.03
N HIS A 24 -41.99 -6.08 -17.27
CA HIS A 24 -43.39 -6.44 -17.49
C HIS A 24 -44.30 -6.00 -16.32
N LEU A 25 -43.84 -6.14 -15.08
CA LEU A 25 -44.57 -5.66 -13.91
C LEU A 25 -44.72 -4.12 -13.87
N ARG A 26 -43.76 -3.37 -14.41
CA ARG A 26 -43.86 -1.90 -14.50
C ARG A 26 -44.87 -1.42 -15.53
N TYR A 27 -45.07 -2.21 -16.59
CA TYR A 27 -45.99 -1.92 -17.69
C TYR A 27 -47.30 -2.72 -17.58
N SER A 28 -47.56 -3.40 -16.45
CA SER A 28 -48.75 -4.26 -16.30
C SER A 28 -50.05 -3.48 -16.26
N ASP A 29 -50.02 -2.24 -15.77
CA ASP A 29 -51.13 -1.30 -15.79
C ASP A 29 -50.83 -0.18 -16.83
N PRO A 30 -51.49 -0.22 -18.01
CA PRO A 30 -51.26 0.77 -19.07
C PRO A 30 -51.61 2.20 -18.66
N ASP A 31 -52.50 2.38 -17.67
CA ASP A 31 -52.95 3.69 -17.21
C ASP A 31 -52.03 4.25 -16.10
N ASN A 32 -51.14 3.42 -15.52
CA ASN A 32 -50.21 3.81 -14.46
C ASN A 32 -48.83 3.12 -14.57
N ILE A 33 -48.08 3.48 -15.61
CA ILE A 33 -46.74 2.93 -15.85
C ILE A 33 -45.75 3.42 -14.79
N ILE A 34 -45.08 2.49 -14.10
CA ILE A 34 -44.07 2.81 -13.09
C ILE A 34 -42.72 3.07 -13.77
N THR A 35 -42.41 4.35 -14.02
CA THR A 35 -41.14 4.77 -14.63
C THR A 35 -39.94 4.56 -13.69
N LYS A 36 -38.76 4.40 -14.28
CA LYS A 36 -37.50 4.40 -13.53
C LYS A 36 -37.00 5.82 -13.34
N GLU A 37 -36.54 6.14 -12.14
CA GLU A 37 -35.92 7.43 -11.84
C GLU A 37 -34.56 7.55 -12.54
N ASP A 38 -34.19 8.78 -12.88
CA ASP A 38 -32.86 9.09 -13.38
C ASP A 38 -31.84 8.96 -12.24
N TYR A 39 -30.81 8.17 -12.48
CA TYR A 39 -29.71 7.98 -11.54
C TYR A 39 -28.39 8.34 -12.22
N PRO A 40 -27.46 9.02 -11.52
CA PRO A 40 -26.17 9.38 -12.08
C PRO A 40 -25.43 8.16 -12.62
N CYS A 41 -24.86 8.28 -13.83
CA CYS A 41 -24.00 7.23 -14.35
C CYS A 41 -22.71 7.15 -13.54
N VAL A 42 -22.25 5.92 -13.32
CA VAL A 42 -20.96 5.66 -12.68
C VAL A 42 -19.94 5.36 -13.78
N GLU A 43 -18.84 6.12 -13.80
CA GLU A 43 -17.79 5.98 -14.82
C GLU A 43 -17.23 4.56 -14.89
N ALA A 44 -17.00 3.94 -13.73
CA ALA A 44 -16.51 2.58 -13.62
C ALA A 44 -17.44 1.53 -14.29
N TYR A 45 -18.73 1.84 -14.45
CA TYR A 45 -19.69 0.99 -15.16
C TYR A 45 -19.85 1.39 -16.63
N ASN A 46 -18.80 1.89 -17.28
CA ASN A 46 -18.87 2.34 -18.68
C ASN A 46 -19.84 3.52 -18.90
N ASN A 47 -20.11 4.32 -17.87
CA ASN A 47 -21.17 5.32 -17.90
C ASN A 47 -22.53 4.72 -18.32
N ARG A 48 -22.77 3.44 -18.03
CA ARG A 48 -23.98 2.71 -18.43
C ARG A 48 -25.20 3.33 -17.76
N LEU A 49 -26.16 3.74 -18.58
CA LEU A 49 -27.50 4.12 -18.13
C LEU A 49 -28.39 2.88 -18.12
N GLU A 50 -29.19 2.74 -17.07
CA GLU A 50 -30.16 1.66 -16.95
C GLU A 50 -31.22 1.76 -18.06
N CYS A 51 -31.51 0.67 -18.77
CA CYS A 51 -32.55 0.64 -19.78
C CYS A 51 -33.90 1.02 -19.17
N LYS A 52 -34.64 1.92 -19.82
CA LYS A 52 -35.96 2.40 -19.38
C LYS A 52 -37.10 1.66 -20.06
N THR A 53 -36.86 1.13 -21.26
CA THR A 53 -37.87 0.43 -22.05
C THR A 53 -37.53 -1.03 -22.26
N PHE A 54 -38.55 -1.85 -22.53
CA PHE A 54 -38.37 -3.25 -22.88
C PHE A 54 -37.56 -3.42 -24.19
N GLY A 55 -37.73 -2.49 -25.14
CA GLY A 55 -36.97 -2.48 -26.39
C GLY A 55 -35.47 -2.31 -26.17
N GLU A 56 -35.07 -1.34 -25.35
CA GLU A 56 -33.67 -1.12 -24.96
C GLU A 56 -33.07 -2.35 -24.26
N LEU A 57 -33.82 -2.94 -23.32
CA LEU A 57 -33.36 -4.13 -22.59
C LEU A 57 -33.18 -5.32 -23.54
N ASN A 58 -34.13 -5.56 -24.45
CA ASN A 58 -34.03 -6.66 -25.41
C ASN A 58 -32.89 -6.44 -26.43
N ALA A 59 -32.53 -5.19 -26.74
CA ALA A 59 -31.40 -4.88 -27.62
C ALA A 59 -30.05 -5.37 -27.05
N ILE A 60 -29.90 -5.40 -25.72
CA ILE A 60 -28.67 -5.86 -25.06
C ILE A 60 -28.72 -7.33 -24.63
N ARG A 61 -29.76 -8.09 -24.99
CA ARG A 61 -29.96 -9.47 -24.54
C ARG A 61 -28.73 -10.38 -24.73
N TYR A 62 -28.00 -10.18 -25.82
CA TYR A 62 -26.82 -10.96 -26.19
C TYR A 62 -25.51 -10.19 -25.96
N ASP A 63 -25.59 -8.95 -25.48
CA ASP A 63 -24.43 -8.18 -25.05
C ASP A 63 -24.22 -8.39 -23.55
N PHE A 64 -23.45 -9.43 -23.22
CA PHE A 64 -23.20 -9.76 -21.83
C PHE A 64 -22.40 -8.68 -21.12
N GLU A 65 -21.50 -7.95 -21.77
CA GLU A 65 -20.77 -6.85 -21.12
C GLU A 65 -21.73 -5.73 -20.69
N ALA A 66 -22.63 -5.31 -21.59
CA ALA A 66 -23.66 -4.34 -21.26
C ALA A 66 -24.56 -4.83 -20.12
N LEU A 67 -24.97 -6.10 -20.13
CA LEU A 67 -25.79 -6.68 -19.06
C LEU A 67 -25.07 -6.72 -17.72
N HIS A 68 -23.77 -7.01 -17.69
CA HIS A 68 -22.98 -6.96 -16.45
C HIS A 68 -22.96 -5.56 -15.86
N MET A 69 -22.62 -4.55 -16.67
CA MET A 69 -22.54 -3.16 -16.22
C MET A 69 -23.91 -2.62 -15.81
N GLU A 70 -24.96 -2.97 -16.56
CA GLU A 70 -26.32 -2.59 -16.23
C GLU A 70 -26.79 -3.21 -14.92
N CYS A 71 -26.47 -4.48 -14.67
CA CYS A 71 -26.79 -5.12 -13.41
C CYS A 71 -26.06 -4.50 -12.22
N LEU A 72 -24.82 -4.02 -12.38
CA LEU A 72 -24.10 -3.29 -11.33
C LEU A 72 -24.75 -1.92 -11.08
N ALA A 73 -25.04 -1.15 -12.13
CA ALA A 73 -25.70 0.15 -12.04
C ALA A 73 -27.07 0.05 -11.35
N ILE A 74 -27.88 -0.95 -11.73
CA ILE A 74 -29.18 -1.23 -11.11
C ILE A 74 -29.03 -1.55 -9.63
N ARG A 75 -28.05 -2.39 -9.28
CA ARG A 75 -27.84 -2.81 -7.90
C ARG A 75 -27.42 -1.63 -7.01
N GLU A 76 -26.49 -0.81 -7.47
CA GLU A 76 -26.04 0.37 -6.73
C GLU A 76 -27.17 1.40 -6.59
N ARG A 77 -27.96 1.63 -7.63
CA ARG A 77 -29.13 2.52 -7.54
C ARG A 77 -30.16 2.03 -6.53
N ILE A 78 -30.50 0.74 -6.54
CA ILE A 78 -31.55 0.18 -5.68
C ILE A 78 -31.11 0.11 -4.22
N LEU A 79 -29.89 -0.36 -3.97
CA LEU A 79 -29.38 -0.52 -2.60
C LEU A 79 -28.82 0.77 -2.01
N GLY A 80 -28.41 1.70 -2.88
CA GLY A 80 -27.69 2.93 -2.52
C GLY A 80 -26.18 2.69 -2.35
N PRO A 81 -25.34 3.73 -2.57
CA PRO A 81 -23.88 3.64 -2.45
C PRO A 81 -23.41 3.33 -1.02
N ASN A 82 -24.26 3.59 -0.02
CA ASN A 82 -23.92 3.35 1.38
C ASN A 82 -24.09 1.88 1.81
N ASN A 83 -24.60 1.03 0.92
CA ASN A 83 -24.96 -0.33 1.28
C ASN A 83 -23.74 -1.28 1.30
N PRO A 84 -23.60 -2.09 2.37
CA PRO A 84 -22.55 -3.11 2.54
C PRO A 84 -22.30 -4.03 1.35
N ASP A 85 -23.37 -4.36 0.63
CA ASP A 85 -23.44 -5.48 -0.30
C ASP A 85 -23.26 -5.05 -1.76
N VAL A 86 -23.02 -3.74 -1.99
CA VAL A 86 -22.72 -3.18 -3.30
C VAL A 86 -21.27 -3.47 -3.75
N PRO A 87 -20.23 -3.31 -2.90
CA PRO A 87 -18.84 -3.51 -3.33
C PRO A 87 -18.49 -4.93 -3.79
N HIS A 88 -19.09 -5.97 -3.22
CA HIS A 88 -18.65 -7.35 -3.48
C HIS A 88 -18.84 -7.80 -4.95
N PRO A 89 -20.03 -7.63 -5.58
CA PRO A 89 -20.20 -7.92 -7.01
C PRO A 89 -19.30 -7.10 -7.94
N ILE A 90 -18.99 -5.86 -7.56
CA ILE A 90 -18.08 -4.98 -8.34
C ILE A 90 -16.67 -5.55 -8.32
N ILE A 91 -16.17 -5.94 -7.14
CA ILE A 91 -14.85 -6.56 -6.97
C ILE A 91 -14.78 -7.88 -7.74
N PHE A 92 -15.81 -8.73 -7.63
CA PHE A 92 -15.88 -9.98 -8.37
C PHE A 92 -15.80 -9.76 -9.87
N ARG A 93 -16.58 -8.81 -10.42
CA ARG A 93 -16.52 -8.48 -11.84
C ARG A 93 -15.15 -7.94 -12.27
N GLY A 94 -14.51 -7.11 -11.43
CA GLY A 94 -13.15 -6.66 -11.67
C GLY A 94 -12.14 -7.81 -11.73
N ALA A 95 -12.27 -8.82 -10.86
CA ALA A 95 -11.42 -10.02 -10.90
C ALA A 95 -11.57 -10.80 -12.22
N VAL A 96 -12.80 -10.96 -12.72
CA VAL A 96 -13.07 -11.58 -14.03
C VAL A 96 -12.39 -10.80 -15.17
N TYR A 97 -12.34 -9.47 -15.08
CA TYR A 97 -11.60 -8.65 -16.05
C TYR A 97 -10.08 -8.81 -15.93
N ALA A 98 -9.54 -8.90 -14.71
CA ALA A 98 -8.11 -9.17 -14.50
C ALA A 98 -7.69 -10.52 -15.07
N ASP A 99 -8.48 -11.57 -14.86
CA ASP A 99 -8.25 -12.91 -15.43
C ASP A 99 -8.27 -12.88 -16.97
N SER A 100 -9.09 -11.98 -17.53
CA SER A 100 -9.19 -11.73 -18.98
C SER A 100 -8.14 -10.72 -19.49
N LYS A 101 -7.17 -10.31 -18.66
CA LYS A 101 -6.15 -9.28 -18.93
C LYS A 101 -6.67 -7.88 -19.27
N GLN A 102 -7.93 -7.59 -18.96
CA GLN A 102 -8.52 -6.26 -19.11
C GLN A 102 -8.28 -5.45 -17.82
N PHE A 103 -7.02 -5.10 -17.57
CA PHE A 103 -6.61 -4.46 -16.31
C PHE A 103 -7.23 -3.08 -16.11
N ASP A 104 -7.39 -2.28 -17.17
CA ASP A 104 -8.02 -0.96 -17.06
C ASP A 104 -9.45 -1.05 -16.51
N ARG A 105 -10.22 -2.06 -16.96
CA ARG A 105 -11.57 -2.35 -16.46
C ARG A 105 -11.57 -2.82 -15.02
N CYS A 106 -10.63 -3.70 -14.68
CA CYS A 106 -10.46 -4.19 -13.32
C CYS A 106 -10.17 -3.02 -12.36
N ILE A 107 -9.18 -2.19 -12.69
CA ILE A 107 -8.74 -1.05 -11.88
C ILE A 107 -9.90 -0.07 -11.69
N ALA A 108 -10.63 0.29 -12.75
CA ALA A 108 -11.77 1.21 -12.65
C ALA A 108 -12.86 0.69 -11.69
N LEU A 109 -13.24 -0.59 -11.81
CA LEU A 109 -14.24 -1.21 -10.93
C LEU A 109 -13.74 -1.31 -9.48
N TRP A 110 -12.50 -1.73 -9.27
CA TRP A 110 -11.93 -1.87 -7.94
C TRP A 110 -11.73 -0.53 -7.25
N LEU A 111 -11.35 0.53 -7.99
CA LEU A 111 -11.22 1.88 -7.44
C LEU A 111 -12.58 2.40 -6.96
N HIS A 112 -13.63 2.21 -7.76
CA HIS A 112 -15.00 2.54 -7.35
C HIS A 112 -15.45 1.76 -6.11
N ALA A 113 -15.22 0.44 -6.08
CA ALA A 113 -15.56 -0.39 -4.94
C ALA A 113 -14.79 0.00 -3.66
N MET A 114 -13.51 0.35 -3.79
CA MET A 114 -12.67 0.83 -2.69
C MET A 114 -13.17 2.18 -2.16
N LYS A 115 -13.53 3.12 -3.06
CA LYS A 115 -14.13 4.40 -2.70
C LYS A 115 -15.43 4.21 -1.91
N LEU A 116 -16.34 3.36 -2.40
CA LEU A 116 -17.58 3.02 -1.68
C LEU A 116 -17.31 2.46 -0.28
N ARG A 117 -16.30 1.59 -0.13
CA ARG A 117 -15.93 1.05 1.19
C ARG A 117 -15.35 2.13 2.12
N HIS A 118 -14.48 2.97 1.59
CA HIS A 118 -13.84 4.06 2.33
C HIS A 118 -14.89 5.07 2.82
N ASP A 119 -15.79 5.52 1.94
CA ASP A 119 -16.87 6.47 2.28
C ASP A 119 -17.81 5.90 3.35
N ASN A 120 -18.01 4.58 3.35
CA ASN A 120 -18.78 3.85 4.37
C ASN A 120 -18.00 3.51 5.65
N LYS A 121 -16.80 4.09 5.84
CA LYS A 121 -15.89 3.87 6.98
C LYS A 121 -15.54 2.40 7.24
N ARG A 122 -15.56 1.57 6.19
CA ARG A 122 -15.15 0.16 6.25
C ARG A 122 -13.68 0.03 5.97
N SER A 123 -13.05 -1.01 6.51
CA SER A 123 -11.64 -1.24 6.21
C SER A 123 -11.43 -1.66 4.76
N ILE A 124 -10.44 -1.04 4.13
CA ILE A 124 -10.01 -1.31 2.75
C ILE A 124 -8.70 -2.11 2.68
N ALA A 125 -8.17 -2.60 3.80
CA ALA A 125 -6.89 -3.31 3.86
C ALA A 125 -6.76 -4.46 2.83
N LYS A 126 -7.83 -5.26 2.69
CA LYS A 126 -7.89 -6.35 1.71
C LYS A 126 -7.89 -5.84 0.26
N ASP A 127 -8.48 -4.68 0.00
CA ASP A 127 -8.55 -4.08 -1.33
C ASP A 127 -7.19 -3.49 -1.71
N LEU A 128 -6.50 -2.82 -0.78
CA LEU A 128 -5.14 -2.33 -0.97
C LEU A 128 -4.17 -3.45 -1.36
N LEU A 129 -4.23 -4.59 -0.65
CA LEU A 129 -3.39 -5.74 -0.97
C LEU A 129 -3.69 -6.29 -2.37
N ARG A 130 -4.98 -6.44 -2.74
CA ARG A 130 -5.38 -6.88 -4.09
C ARG A 130 -4.83 -5.97 -5.19
N PHE A 131 -4.85 -4.64 -4.97
CA PHE A 131 -4.25 -3.71 -5.92
C PHE A 131 -2.75 -3.93 -6.06
N SER A 132 -2.03 -4.08 -4.94
CA SER A 132 -0.59 -4.36 -5.00
C SER A 132 -0.27 -5.66 -5.77
N GLN A 133 -1.10 -6.70 -5.60
CA GLN A 133 -0.99 -7.98 -6.31
C GLN A 133 -1.26 -7.83 -7.81
N VAL A 134 -2.33 -7.12 -8.22
CA VAL A 134 -2.64 -6.91 -9.64
C VAL A 134 -1.60 -6.04 -10.32
N PHE A 135 -1.13 -4.95 -9.68
CA PHE A 135 -0.06 -4.13 -10.24
C PHE A 135 1.25 -4.92 -10.37
N ALA A 136 1.59 -5.77 -9.40
CA ALA A 136 2.74 -6.66 -9.50
C ALA A 136 2.57 -7.65 -10.67
N GLN A 137 1.39 -8.27 -10.80
CA GLN A 137 1.08 -9.18 -11.91
C GLN A 137 1.22 -8.48 -13.27
N MET A 138 0.70 -7.26 -13.41
CA MET A 138 0.82 -6.45 -14.63
C MET A 138 2.29 -6.23 -15.01
N ILE A 139 3.13 -5.83 -14.05
CA ILE A 139 4.57 -5.66 -14.27
C ILE A 139 5.23 -6.98 -14.69
N HIS A 140 4.88 -8.09 -14.05
CA HIS A 140 5.45 -9.41 -14.36
C HIS A 140 5.13 -9.87 -15.79
N ILE A 141 3.93 -9.57 -16.30
CA ILE A 141 3.52 -9.88 -17.68
C ILE A 141 3.84 -8.77 -18.69
N CYS A 142 4.60 -7.74 -18.27
CA CYS A 142 4.99 -6.58 -19.09
C CYS A 142 3.83 -5.72 -19.60
N GLU A 143 2.71 -5.66 -18.88
CA GLU A 143 1.62 -4.70 -19.14
C GLU A 143 1.90 -3.36 -18.44
N PRO A 144 1.53 -2.21 -19.06
CA PRO A 144 1.85 -0.91 -18.52
C PRO A 144 1.02 -0.63 -17.26
N VAL A 145 1.70 -0.25 -16.18
CA VAL A 145 1.05 0.26 -14.97
C VAL A 145 1.18 1.78 -14.96
N TYR A 146 0.04 2.47 -14.94
CA TYR A 146 0.01 3.93 -14.96
C TYR A 146 0.19 4.52 -13.56
N PHE A 147 1.07 5.52 -13.46
CA PHE A 147 1.34 6.24 -12.22
C PHE A 147 0.06 6.75 -11.54
N VAL A 148 -0.90 7.29 -12.30
CA VAL A 148 -2.16 7.84 -11.78
C VAL A 148 -2.92 6.82 -10.94
N ASN A 149 -3.01 5.57 -11.40
CA ASN A 149 -3.74 4.50 -10.72
C ASN A 149 -3.06 4.11 -9.41
N VAL A 150 -1.74 3.92 -9.42
CA VAL A 150 -1.00 3.52 -8.20
C VAL A 150 -0.96 4.68 -7.19
N LYS A 151 -0.83 5.92 -7.67
CA LYS A 151 -0.92 7.15 -6.86
C LYS A 151 -2.26 7.24 -6.14
N GLU A 152 -3.37 6.98 -6.85
CA GLU A 152 -4.70 7.05 -6.26
C GLU A 152 -4.87 5.99 -5.15
N VAL A 153 -4.46 4.74 -5.40
CA VAL A 153 -4.49 3.68 -4.38
C VAL A 153 -3.60 4.03 -3.19
N PHE A 154 -2.42 4.62 -3.41
CA PHE A 154 -1.53 5.06 -2.34
C PHE A 154 -2.14 6.16 -1.46
N LYS A 155 -2.89 7.10 -2.05
CA LYS A 155 -3.65 8.11 -1.29
C LYS A 155 -4.69 7.48 -0.36
N TYR A 156 -5.44 6.49 -0.86
CA TYR A 156 -6.39 5.75 -0.01
C TYR A 156 -5.69 4.93 1.07
N ALA A 157 -4.52 4.34 0.78
CA ALA A 157 -3.73 3.65 1.78
C ALA A 157 -3.31 4.58 2.94
N MET A 158 -2.87 5.81 2.63
CA MET A 158 -2.53 6.82 3.64
C MET A 158 -3.76 7.28 4.45
N ALA A 159 -4.91 7.43 3.80
CA ALA A 159 -6.15 7.77 4.48
C ALA A 159 -6.58 6.64 5.44
N GLU A 160 -6.44 5.37 5.03
CA GLU A 160 -6.71 4.21 5.89
C GLU A 160 -5.74 4.15 7.07
N LEU A 161 -4.44 4.44 6.89
CA LEU A 161 -3.49 4.51 8.01
C LEU A 161 -3.88 5.58 9.05
N THR A 162 -4.47 6.69 8.59
CA THR A 162 -4.96 7.74 9.49
C THR A 162 -6.20 7.25 10.25
N ASN A 163 -7.16 6.66 9.55
CA ASN A 163 -8.37 6.06 10.15
C ASN A 163 -8.02 4.94 11.15
N ASP A 164 -7.04 4.10 10.84
CA ASP A 164 -6.61 3.02 11.71
C ASP A 164 -6.04 3.54 13.03
N LYS A 165 -5.26 4.64 12.99
CA LYS A 165 -4.74 5.27 14.21
C LYS A 165 -5.87 5.80 15.08
N GLU A 166 -6.88 6.44 14.48
CA GLU A 166 -8.06 6.90 15.22
C GLU A 166 -8.87 5.72 15.79
N ARG A 167 -9.03 4.63 15.04
CA ARG A 167 -9.71 3.41 15.52
C ARG A 167 -8.98 2.76 16.68
N ILE A 168 -7.65 2.62 16.58
CA ILE A 168 -6.80 2.03 17.63
C ILE A 168 -6.84 2.87 18.91
N GLN A 169 -6.86 4.20 18.80
CA GLN A 169 -6.96 5.09 19.97
C GLN A 169 -8.33 5.01 20.66
N ASN A 170 -9.40 4.72 19.92
CA ASN A 170 -10.77 4.72 20.43
C ASN A 170 -11.29 3.33 20.87
N SER A 171 -10.65 2.24 20.46
CA SER A 171 -11.06 0.87 20.81
C SER A 171 -10.21 0.29 21.95
N GLU A 172 -10.86 -0.06 23.07
CA GLU A 172 -10.20 -0.69 24.23
C GLU A 172 -10.07 -2.23 24.11
N GLU A 173 -10.95 -2.90 23.36
CA GLU A 173 -11.05 -4.38 23.34
C GLU A 173 -10.39 -5.04 22.10
N ASP A 174 -10.37 -4.38 20.93
CA ASP A 174 -9.88 -4.94 19.65
C ASP A 174 -8.52 -4.37 19.19
N GLY A 175 -7.77 -3.73 20.09
CA GLY A 175 -6.56 -2.98 19.76
C GLY A 175 -5.49 -3.79 19.02
N ASP A 176 -5.27 -5.06 19.41
CA ASP A 176 -4.23 -5.91 18.82
C ASP A 176 -4.54 -6.29 17.36
N THR A 177 -5.78 -6.67 17.06
CA THR A 177 -6.20 -7.02 15.70
C THR A 177 -6.18 -5.81 14.78
N LEU A 178 -6.63 -4.65 15.28
CA LEU A 178 -6.54 -3.39 14.55
C LEU A 178 -5.09 -2.98 14.28
N PHE A 179 -4.19 -3.22 15.24
CA PHE A 179 -2.77 -2.96 15.06
C PHE A 179 -2.14 -3.88 13.99
N GLU A 180 -2.51 -5.15 13.94
CA GLU A 180 -2.04 -6.07 12.89
C GLU A 180 -2.50 -5.66 11.49
N ILE A 181 -3.74 -5.18 11.38
CA ILE A 181 -4.26 -4.59 10.14
C ILE A 181 -3.45 -3.33 9.77
N HIS A 182 -3.19 -2.45 10.75
CA HIS A 182 -2.38 -1.26 10.53
C HIS A 182 -0.97 -1.61 10.03
N GLN A 183 -0.32 -2.62 10.62
CA GLN A 183 0.99 -3.09 10.15
C GLN A 183 0.91 -3.61 8.71
N THR A 184 -0.13 -4.38 8.38
CA THR A 184 -0.34 -4.88 7.01
C THR A 184 -0.48 -3.72 6.03
N ASN A 185 -1.24 -2.68 6.38
CA ASN A 185 -1.40 -1.47 5.56
C ASN A 185 -0.06 -0.72 5.36
N ILE A 186 0.82 -0.69 6.37
CA ILE A 186 2.18 -0.13 6.23
C ILE A 186 3.01 -0.95 5.23
N HIS A 187 2.95 -2.29 5.28
CA HIS A 187 3.63 -3.14 4.29
C HIS A 187 3.10 -2.88 2.88
N THR A 188 1.77 -2.82 2.72
CA THR A 188 1.15 -2.53 1.42
C THR A 188 1.54 -1.15 0.90
N CYS A 189 1.66 -0.12 1.75
CA CYS A 189 2.18 1.18 1.36
C CYS A 189 3.60 1.08 0.77
N LEU A 190 4.48 0.28 1.38
CA LEU A 190 5.83 0.05 0.85
C LEU A 190 5.81 -0.72 -0.48
N TYR A 191 4.93 -1.70 -0.64
CA TYR A 191 4.77 -2.40 -1.92
C TYR A 191 4.33 -1.42 -3.01
N LEU A 192 3.35 -0.56 -2.72
CA LEU A 192 2.89 0.46 -3.65
C LEU A 192 4.00 1.46 -4.00
N LEU A 193 4.84 1.88 -3.05
CA LEU A 193 5.99 2.74 -3.34
C LEU A 193 7.02 2.06 -4.25
N ALA A 194 7.32 0.78 -4.00
CA ALA A 194 8.21 0.00 -4.85
C ALA A 194 7.64 -0.19 -6.27
N ILE A 195 6.33 -0.38 -6.39
CA ILE A 195 5.60 -0.49 -7.66
C ILE A 195 5.59 0.86 -8.40
N ILE A 196 5.28 1.96 -7.70
CA ILE A 196 5.31 3.32 -8.26
C ILE A 196 6.66 3.55 -8.91
N LEU A 197 7.77 3.33 -8.22
CA LEU A 197 9.13 3.55 -8.75
C LEU A 197 9.52 2.69 -9.97
N LYS A 198 8.66 1.75 -10.38
CA LYS A 198 8.83 0.94 -11.59
C LYS A 198 7.93 1.39 -12.75
N THR A 199 6.97 2.27 -12.51
CA THR A 199 6.11 2.82 -13.56
C THR A 199 6.85 3.88 -14.37
N THR A 200 6.33 4.25 -15.53
CA THR A 200 6.78 5.44 -16.24
C THR A 200 6.30 6.70 -15.51
N HIS A 201 7.18 7.69 -15.37
CA HIS A 201 6.91 8.94 -14.66
C HIS A 201 7.29 10.15 -15.52
N GLU A 202 6.48 11.20 -15.42
CA GLU A 202 6.84 12.54 -15.85
C GLU A 202 7.49 13.33 -14.69
N GLU A 203 8.16 14.45 -14.97
CA GLU A 203 8.75 15.28 -13.90
C GLU A 203 7.71 15.81 -12.91
N SER A 204 6.50 16.09 -13.39
CA SER A 204 5.36 16.49 -12.54
C SER A 204 4.97 15.37 -11.58
N ASP A 205 4.96 14.11 -12.04
CA ASP A 205 4.60 12.95 -11.23
C ASP A 205 5.57 12.74 -10.06
N LEU A 206 6.87 12.94 -10.30
CA LEU A 206 7.89 12.82 -9.25
C LEU A 206 7.70 13.85 -8.14
N THR A 207 7.32 15.08 -8.50
CA THR A 207 7.07 16.15 -7.53
C THR A 207 5.86 15.83 -6.65
N GLU A 208 4.78 15.33 -7.26
CA GLU A 208 3.62 14.85 -6.51
C GLU A 208 3.96 13.66 -5.62
N LEU A 209 4.76 12.71 -6.12
CA LEU A 209 5.23 11.55 -5.36
C LEU A 209 6.02 11.98 -4.12
N TYR A 210 6.98 12.90 -4.26
CA TYR A 210 7.74 13.42 -3.12
C TYR A 210 6.83 14.06 -2.07
N SER A 211 5.83 14.85 -2.50
CA SER A 211 4.84 15.43 -1.58
C SER A 211 4.04 14.37 -0.84
N LEU A 212 3.59 13.31 -1.53
CA LEU A 212 2.83 12.23 -0.91
C LEU A 212 3.68 11.40 0.06
N VAL A 213 4.91 11.07 -0.31
CA VAL A 213 5.83 10.32 0.56
C VAL A 213 6.20 11.14 1.79
N TYR A 214 6.40 12.45 1.66
CA TYR A 214 6.60 13.34 2.81
C TYR A 214 5.40 13.32 3.76
N GLN A 215 4.17 13.40 3.23
CA GLN A 215 2.96 13.29 4.02
C GLN A 215 2.84 11.91 4.70
N PHE A 216 3.16 10.82 3.98
CA PHE A 216 3.20 9.46 4.52
C PHE A 216 4.17 9.36 5.71
N GLN A 217 5.35 9.95 5.61
CA GLN A 217 6.31 9.96 6.72
C GLN A 217 5.87 10.82 7.88
N LYS A 218 5.18 11.94 7.62
CA LYS A 218 4.59 12.77 8.67
C LYS A 218 3.53 12.02 9.48
N LEU A 219 2.87 11.01 8.91
CA LEU A 219 1.98 10.13 9.67
C LEU A 219 2.75 9.31 10.71
N ASN A 220 4.09 9.21 10.65
CA ASN A 220 4.92 8.37 11.50
C ASN A 220 4.41 6.92 11.60
N PRO A 221 4.40 6.17 10.48
CA PRO A 221 4.01 4.77 10.47
C PRO A 221 5.09 3.92 11.16
N LEU A 222 4.74 3.29 12.28
CA LEU A 222 5.64 2.46 13.08
C LEU A 222 5.04 1.07 13.29
N LEU A 223 5.87 0.02 13.20
CA LEU A 223 5.47 -1.35 13.56
C LEU A 223 5.64 -1.59 15.08
N LYS A 224 5.24 -2.78 15.59
CA LYS A 224 5.29 -3.14 17.04
C LYS A 224 6.65 -2.85 17.71
N ASN A 225 7.76 -2.92 16.96
CA ASN A 225 9.11 -2.69 17.48
C ASN A 225 9.66 -1.28 17.25
N ASN A 226 8.82 -0.26 17.00
CA ASN A 226 9.27 1.03 16.47
C ASN A 226 10.04 0.91 15.13
N TYR A 227 9.78 -0.17 14.40
CA TYR A 227 10.38 -0.42 13.10
C TYR A 227 9.79 0.59 12.10
N THR A 228 10.66 1.37 11.48
CA THR A 228 10.26 2.42 10.53
C THR A 228 10.18 1.87 9.10
N PRO A 229 9.50 2.56 8.16
CA PRO A 229 9.48 2.13 6.75
C PRO A 229 10.88 2.07 6.15
N LEU A 230 11.81 2.91 6.64
CA LEU A 230 13.20 2.86 6.20
C LEU A 230 13.89 1.57 6.64
N HIS A 231 13.64 1.09 7.87
CA HIS A 231 14.13 -0.23 8.27
C HIS A 231 13.60 -1.33 7.35
N MET A 232 12.29 -1.32 7.06
CA MET A 232 11.66 -2.31 6.18
C MET A 232 12.24 -2.28 4.75
N ALA A 233 12.48 -1.09 4.21
CA ALA A 233 13.00 -0.92 2.85
C ALA A 233 14.41 -1.51 2.67
N VAL A 234 15.21 -1.56 3.74
CA VAL A 234 16.59 -2.03 3.70
C VAL A 234 16.79 -3.41 4.33
N ASP A 235 15.77 -3.94 5.01
CA ASP A 235 15.84 -5.25 5.64
C ASP A 235 15.48 -6.38 4.66
N SER A 236 16.42 -7.31 4.49
CA SER A 236 16.24 -8.52 3.69
C SER A 236 15.23 -9.53 4.27
N ALA A 237 14.90 -9.41 5.55
CA ALA A 237 13.93 -10.25 6.25
C ALA A 237 12.50 -9.69 6.20
N THR A 238 12.29 -8.49 5.64
CA THR A 238 10.96 -7.92 5.42
C THR A 238 10.13 -8.89 4.58
N LEU A 239 9.04 -9.39 5.16
CA LEU A 239 8.14 -10.32 4.49
C LEU A 239 7.50 -9.63 3.29
N VAL A 240 7.47 -10.33 2.16
CA VAL A 240 6.77 -9.92 0.95
C VAL A 240 5.74 -11.00 0.62
N ASP A 241 4.58 -10.57 0.15
CA ASP A 241 3.46 -11.47 -0.14
C ASP A 241 3.79 -12.41 -1.32
N ASP A 242 3.51 -13.70 -1.17
CA ASP A 242 3.92 -14.74 -2.13
C ASP A 242 3.15 -14.68 -3.47
N PHE A 243 2.02 -13.97 -3.53
CA PHE A 243 1.16 -13.93 -4.73
C PHE A 243 1.64 -12.88 -5.75
N HIS A 244 2.64 -13.25 -6.57
CA HIS A 244 3.29 -12.42 -7.61
C HIS A 244 4.01 -11.14 -7.11
N VAL A 245 3.79 -10.71 -5.87
CA VAL A 245 4.45 -9.53 -5.30
C VAL A 245 5.94 -9.78 -5.12
N ASN A 246 6.36 -10.97 -4.68
CA ASN A 246 7.78 -11.36 -4.54
C ASN A 246 8.62 -11.23 -5.82
N ASP A 247 8.03 -11.45 -7.00
CA ASP A 247 8.75 -11.37 -8.27
C ASP A 247 9.08 -9.93 -8.65
N VAL A 248 8.27 -8.99 -8.17
CA VAL A 248 8.38 -7.57 -8.48
C VAL A 248 9.03 -6.83 -7.32
N VAL A 249 8.45 -6.89 -6.13
CA VAL A 249 8.94 -6.20 -4.95
C VAL A 249 9.90 -7.12 -4.22
N SER A 250 11.10 -6.62 -3.94
CA SER A 250 12.09 -7.36 -3.18
C SER A 250 12.90 -6.40 -2.34
N PHE A 251 13.05 -6.71 -1.06
CA PHE A 251 13.88 -5.95 -0.14
C PHE A 251 15.21 -6.68 0.07
N PRO A 252 16.34 -5.96 0.20
CA PRO A 252 16.49 -4.50 0.25
C PRO A 252 16.22 -3.78 -1.10
N ASP A 253 15.51 -2.65 -1.08
CA ASP A 253 15.30 -1.77 -2.24
C ASP A 253 15.91 -0.39 -1.99
N SER A 254 17.09 -0.17 -2.57
CA SER A 254 17.83 1.09 -2.47
C SER A 254 17.08 2.30 -3.06
N ARG A 255 16.19 2.10 -4.05
CA ARG A 255 15.42 3.20 -4.65
C ARG A 255 14.31 3.65 -3.71
N VAL A 256 13.62 2.71 -3.07
CA VAL A 256 12.61 3.03 -2.03
C VAL A 256 13.30 3.70 -0.84
N ALA A 257 14.44 3.17 -0.39
CA ALA A 257 15.21 3.79 0.69
C ALA A 257 15.63 5.23 0.33
N GLN A 258 16.17 5.46 -0.87
CA GLN A 258 16.56 6.80 -1.33
C GLN A 258 15.36 7.76 -1.40
N LEU A 259 14.20 7.29 -1.87
CA LEU A 259 12.96 8.07 -1.91
C LEU A 259 12.53 8.49 -0.50
N LEU A 260 12.54 7.56 0.45
CA LEU A 260 12.20 7.83 1.85
C LEU A 260 13.18 8.85 2.47
N ILE A 261 14.48 8.66 2.28
CA ILE A 261 15.51 9.57 2.80
C ILE A 261 15.35 10.98 2.23
N LYS A 262 15.18 11.12 0.91
CA LYS A 262 14.93 12.42 0.27
C LYS A 262 13.70 13.13 0.81
N CYS A 263 12.70 12.37 1.28
CA CYS A 263 11.49 12.90 1.89
C CYS A 263 11.58 13.07 3.42
N GLY A 264 12.78 13.01 4.01
CA GLY A 264 13.01 13.32 5.42
C GLY A 264 12.99 12.13 6.37
N ALA A 265 13.20 10.90 5.87
CA ALA A 265 13.28 9.74 6.75
C ALA A 265 14.50 9.85 7.66
N ASN A 266 14.31 9.62 8.96
CA ASN A 266 15.41 9.57 9.90
C ASN A 266 16.26 8.32 9.66
N VAL A 267 17.42 8.53 9.03
CA VAL A 267 18.42 7.50 8.69
C VAL A 267 18.93 6.77 9.93
N ASN A 268 18.91 7.43 11.08
CA ASN A 268 19.44 6.93 12.35
C ASN A 268 18.32 6.56 13.34
N ALA A 269 17.08 6.39 12.88
CA ALA A 269 15.98 5.94 13.74
C ALA A 269 16.33 4.60 14.40
N GLN A 270 16.01 4.43 15.68
CA GLN A 270 16.28 3.20 16.41
C GLN A 270 14.99 2.43 16.68
N ASP A 271 15.02 1.12 16.45
CA ASP A 271 13.97 0.20 16.87
C ASP A 271 14.01 -0.05 18.40
N ASN A 272 13.11 -0.89 18.91
CA ASN A 272 13.06 -1.28 20.33
C ASN A 272 14.33 -2.01 20.79
N GLY A 273 15.13 -2.58 19.89
CA GLY A 273 16.43 -3.17 20.16
C GLY A 273 17.58 -2.17 20.10
N GLY A 274 17.33 -0.90 19.74
CA GLY A 274 18.37 0.10 19.47
C GLY A 274 19.04 -0.07 18.10
N ASN A 275 18.54 -0.97 17.25
CA ASN A 275 19.06 -1.19 15.91
C ASN A 275 18.61 -0.05 15.00
N THR A 276 19.53 0.46 14.19
CA THR A 276 19.24 1.43 13.12
C THR A 276 18.93 0.71 11.81
N PRO A 277 18.44 1.40 10.75
CA PRO A 277 18.29 0.80 9.43
C PRO A 277 19.57 0.14 8.91
N MET A 278 20.74 0.71 9.21
CA MET A 278 22.04 0.10 8.90
C MET A 278 22.28 -1.21 9.66
N HIS A 279 21.88 -1.31 10.93
CA HIS A 279 21.97 -2.58 11.67
C HIS A 279 21.08 -3.65 11.05
N ALA A 280 19.85 -3.29 10.64
CA ALA A 280 18.92 -4.21 9.99
C ALA A 280 19.46 -4.70 8.63
N LEU A 281 20.03 -3.79 7.83
CA LEU A 281 20.61 -4.11 6.52
C LEU A 281 21.77 -5.10 6.62
N VAL A 282 22.60 -4.99 7.65
CA VAL A 282 23.84 -5.76 7.83
C VAL A 282 23.61 -7.06 8.60
N ASN A 283 22.54 -7.14 9.41
CA ASN A 283 22.15 -8.37 10.12
C ASN A 283 21.43 -9.36 9.20
N ILE A 284 22.03 -9.68 8.06
CA ILE A 284 21.46 -10.59 7.07
C ILE A 284 21.43 -12.01 7.64
N SER A 285 20.28 -12.67 7.53
CA SER A 285 20.16 -14.08 7.86
C SER A 285 20.91 -14.91 6.82
N PRO A 286 21.70 -15.92 7.20
CA PRO A 286 22.36 -16.80 6.21
C PRO A 286 21.36 -17.57 5.33
N LYS A 287 20.06 -17.57 5.68
CA LYS A 287 18.99 -18.24 4.92
C LYS A 287 18.41 -17.38 3.78
N THR A 288 18.66 -16.07 3.77
CA THR A 288 18.16 -15.18 2.72
C THR A 288 19.18 -15.10 1.59
N ASN A 289 18.79 -15.53 0.38
CA ASN A 289 19.53 -15.35 -0.88
C ASN A 289 19.53 -13.86 -1.33
N ALA A 290 19.74 -12.93 -0.40
CA ALA A 290 19.81 -11.52 -0.68
C ALA A 290 20.98 -11.27 -1.64
N ASN A 291 20.70 -10.66 -2.78
CA ASN A 291 21.70 -10.32 -3.79
C ASN A 291 22.71 -9.33 -3.18
N SER A 292 23.99 -9.72 -3.10
CA SER A 292 25.08 -8.91 -2.51
C SER A 292 25.10 -7.48 -3.07
N LYS A 293 24.79 -7.33 -4.37
CA LYS A 293 24.74 -6.02 -5.04
C LYS A 293 23.59 -5.11 -4.57
N LYS A 294 22.43 -5.67 -4.21
CA LYS A 294 21.31 -4.87 -3.68
C LYS A 294 21.64 -4.33 -2.29
N VAL A 295 22.30 -5.15 -1.48
CA VAL A 295 22.77 -4.81 -0.14
C VAL A 295 23.83 -3.70 -0.24
N GLU A 296 24.83 -3.88 -1.10
CA GLU A 296 25.87 -2.86 -1.37
C GLU A 296 25.26 -1.51 -1.78
N ASN A 297 24.33 -1.51 -2.73
CA ASN A 297 23.63 -0.29 -3.15
C ASN A 297 22.85 0.37 -2.00
N ALA A 298 22.20 -0.42 -1.14
CA ALA A 298 21.49 0.10 0.03
C ALA A 298 22.46 0.68 1.08
N ILE A 299 23.64 0.06 1.27
CA ILE A 299 24.71 0.58 2.13
C ILE A 299 25.16 1.96 1.62
N HIS A 300 25.44 2.08 0.32
CA HIS A 300 25.84 3.36 -0.28
C HIS A 300 24.79 4.45 -0.07
N VAL A 301 23.50 4.13 -0.30
CA VAL A 301 22.41 5.10 -0.09
C VAL A 301 22.34 5.60 1.35
N LEU A 302 22.58 4.73 2.34
CA LEU A 302 22.55 5.13 3.76
C LEU A 302 23.82 5.88 4.18
N VAL A 303 24.99 5.49 3.67
CA VAL A 303 26.25 6.21 3.89
C VAL A 303 26.21 7.62 3.29
N ASP A 304 25.75 7.74 2.05
CA ASP A 304 25.59 9.04 1.36
C ASP A 304 24.57 9.96 2.05
N ALA A 305 23.69 9.38 2.87
CA ALA A 305 22.71 10.08 3.68
C ALA A 305 23.19 10.41 5.11
N ASP A 306 24.50 10.36 5.36
CA ASP A 306 25.12 10.63 6.67
C ASP A 306 24.61 9.70 7.79
N SER A 307 24.43 8.41 7.51
CA SER A 307 24.15 7.42 8.55
C SER A 307 25.32 7.29 9.53
N HIS A 308 25.04 7.43 10.83
CA HIS A 308 26.01 7.21 11.88
C HIS A 308 26.28 5.69 12.03
N LEU A 309 27.50 5.27 11.70
CA LEU A 309 27.91 3.86 11.76
C LEU A 309 28.27 3.40 13.17
N ASP A 310 28.47 4.33 14.08
CA ASP A 310 28.96 4.14 15.45
C ASP A 310 27.87 4.15 16.52
N ILE A 311 26.60 4.33 16.11
CA ILE A 311 25.46 4.09 16.99
C ILE A 311 25.49 2.65 17.46
N CYS A 312 25.32 2.45 18.76
CA CYS A 312 25.26 1.13 19.37
C CYS A 312 23.82 0.73 19.64
N ASN A 313 23.49 -0.53 19.36
CA ASN A 313 22.23 -1.11 19.79
C ASN A 313 22.23 -1.40 21.31
N LYS A 314 21.12 -1.92 21.85
CA LYS A 314 21.02 -2.26 23.29
C LYS A 314 22.01 -3.34 23.74
N GLU A 315 22.54 -4.14 22.81
CA GLU A 315 23.61 -5.11 23.08
C GLU A 315 25.01 -4.47 23.06
N ARG A 316 25.11 -3.15 22.90
CA ARG A 316 26.35 -2.38 22.75
C ARG A 316 27.17 -2.77 21.52
N LYS A 317 26.51 -3.28 20.48
CA LYS A 317 27.14 -3.62 19.20
C LYS A 317 26.92 -2.48 18.22
N THR A 318 27.98 -2.13 17.49
CA THR A 318 27.91 -1.22 16.35
C THR A 318 27.46 -1.95 15.10
N THR A 319 27.14 -1.19 14.04
CA THR A 319 26.81 -1.77 12.73
C THR A 319 27.91 -2.71 12.21
N MET A 320 29.18 -2.38 12.45
CA MET A 320 30.33 -3.21 12.10
C MET A 320 30.40 -4.52 12.89
N ASP A 321 30.01 -4.51 14.17
CA ASP A 321 30.01 -5.71 15.01
C ASP A 321 28.88 -6.68 14.64
N CYS A 322 27.79 -6.15 14.08
CA CYS A 322 26.67 -6.94 13.57
C CYS A 322 26.92 -7.53 12.17
N ALA A 323 27.98 -7.10 11.46
CA ALA A 323 28.32 -7.59 10.13
C ALA A 323 28.78 -9.04 10.16
N LYS A 324 27.95 -9.93 9.59
CA LYS A 324 28.28 -11.36 9.47
C LYS A 324 29.13 -11.68 8.23
N ARG A 325 29.08 -10.84 7.20
CA ARG A 325 29.85 -11.02 5.95
C ARG A 325 31.05 -10.10 5.91
N GLU A 326 32.21 -10.63 5.50
CA GLU A 326 33.46 -9.86 5.40
C GLU A 326 33.41 -8.77 4.32
N GLU A 327 32.65 -8.98 3.22
CA GLU A 327 32.47 -7.99 2.15
C GLU A 327 31.78 -6.72 2.68
N GLU A 328 30.67 -6.89 3.39
CA GLU A 328 29.90 -5.81 4.02
C GLU A 328 30.75 -5.10 5.09
N ALA A 329 31.46 -5.87 5.93
CA ALA A 329 32.37 -5.30 6.92
C ALA A 329 33.51 -4.48 6.28
N THR A 330 34.01 -4.90 5.12
CA THR A 330 35.07 -4.17 4.39
C THR A 330 34.54 -2.88 3.76
N LEU A 331 33.34 -2.92 3.17
CA LEU A 331 32.66 -1.73 2.66
C LEU A 331 32.38 -0.71 3.78
N LEU A 332 31.88 -1.17 4.92
CA LEU A 332 31.65 -0.34 6.10
C LEU A 332 32.95 0.27 6.61
N ARG A 333 34.05 -0.50 6.68
CA ARG A 333 35.38 0.04 7.06
C ARG A 333 35.89 1.12 6.11
N THR A 334 35.65 0.95 4.82
CA THR A 334 36.10 1.89 3.79
C THR A 334 35.28 3.18 3.81
N SER A 335 34.01 3.09 4.16
CA SER A 335 33.08 4.23 4.32
C SER A 335 33.08 4.83 5.72
N PHE A 336 33.84 4.26 6.67
CA PHE A 336 33.86 4.68 8.06
C PHE A 336 34.57 6.03 8.23
N GLN A 337 33.80 7.12 8.16
CA GLN A 337 34.26 8.47 8.52
C GLN A 337 33.55 8.92 9.79
N LEU A 338 34.27 8.85 10.92
CA LEU A 338 33.78 9.36 12.19
C LEU A 338 33.86 10.89 12.21
N SER A 339 32.71 11.53 12.43
CA SER A 339 32.69 12.96 12.73
C SER A 339 33.37 13.26 14.08
N LEU A 340 33.88 14.47 14.26
CA LEU A 340 34.43 14.89 15.56
C LEU A 340 33.38 14.81 16.69
N LYS A 341 32.10 15.05 16.36
CA LYS A 341 30.98 14.94 17.30
C LYS A 341 30.80 13.50 17.78
N CYS A 342 30.83 12.55 16.85
CA CYS A 342 30.79 11.10 17.11
C CYS A 342 31.96 10.65 18.00
N LEU A 343 33.19 11.11 17.70
CA LEU A 343 34.38 10.83 18.52
C LEU A 343 34.23 11.36 19.95
N ALA A 344 33.76 12.60 20.10
CA ALA A 344 33.53 13.20 21.41
C ALA A 344 32.43 12.44 22.19
N ALA A 345 31.34 12.06 21.52
CA ALA A 345 30.26 11.29 22.11
C ALA A 345 30.73 9.93 22.62
N ARG A 346 31.48 9.21 21.79
CA ARG A 346 32.07 7.92 22.15
C ARG A 346 33.04 8.04 23.31
N TYR A 347 33.85 9.11 23.37
CA TYR A 347 34.76 9.34 24.48
C TYR A 347 34.00 9.61 25.80
N ILE A 348 32.96 10.43 25.75
CA ILE A 348 32.11 10.74 26.91
C ILE A 348 31.45 9.47 27.45
N ARG A 349 30.87 8.64 26.56
CA ARG A 349 30.20 7.39 26.96
C ARG A 349 31.18 6.32 27.44
N ASN A 350 32.32 6.14 26.79
CA ASN A 350 33.32 5.13 27.21
C ASN A 350 33.97 5.44 28.56
N ASN A 351 33.99 6.71 28.98
CA ASN A 351 34.57 7.13 30.26
C ASN A 351 33.50 7.44 31.32
N ASP A 352 32.23 7.08 31.07
CA ASP A 352 31.08 7.32 31.96
C ASP A 352 31.01 8.76 32.51
N VAL A 353 31.36 9.74 31.67
CA VAL A 353 31.39 11.15 32.08
C VAL A 353 29.96 11.63 32.30
N PRO A 354 29.61 12.23 33.45
CA PRO A 354 28.26 12.73 33.68
C PRO A 354 28.00 13.93 32.76
N TYR A 355 26.95 13.85 31.94
CA TYR A 355 26.56 14.92 31.00
C TYR A 355 25.11 15.41 31.18
N HIS A 356 24.25 14.69 31.90
CA HIS A 356 22.84 15.07 32.07
C HIS A 356 22.69 16.38 32.86
N GLY A 357 21.92 17.32 32.31
CA GLY A 357 21.68 18.66 32.86
C GLY A 357 22.85 19.64 32.68
N LEU A 358 23.96 19.22 32.07
CA LEU A 358 25.16 20.04 31.88
C LEU A 358 25.32 20.55 30.44
N ILE A 359 24.59 19.95 29.50
CA ILE A 359 24.61 20.29 28.08
C ILE A 359 23.17 20.50 27.58
N PRO A 360 22.99 21.17 26.43
CA PRO A 360 21.68 21.26 25.79
C PRO A 360 21.02 19.89 25.53
N LEU A 361 19.70 19.82 25.70
CA LEU A 361 18.91 18.57 25.59
C LEU A 361 19.13 17.81 24.27
N TYR A 362 19.26 18.52 23.15
CA TYR A 362 19.51 17.91 21.84
C TYR A 362 20.88 17.21 21.75
N LEU A 363 21.88 17.66 22.52
CA LEU A 363 23.16 16.96 22.62
C LEU A 363 23.08 15.77 23.56
N GLU A 364 22.23 15.81 24.59
CA GLU A 364 21.98 14.64 25.43
C GLU A 364 21.33 13.51 24.63
N GLU A 365 20.35 13.82 23.78
CA GLU A 365 19.75 12.87 22.85
C GLU A 365 20.81 12.28 21.90
N PHE A 366 21.70 13.11 21.35
CA PHE A 366 22.79 12.65 20.48
C PHE A 366 23.82 11.75 21.21
N LEU A 367 24.16 12.07 22.46
CA LEU A 367 25.02 11.24 23.31
C LEU A 367 24.32 9.95 23.72
N ALA A 368 23.00 9.96 23.87
CA ALA A 368 22.22 8.76 24.16
C ALA A 368 22.26 7.75 22.99
N LEU A 369 22.53 8.19 21.76
CA LEU A 369 22.71 7.31 20.60
C LEU A 369 24.05 6.54 20.61
N HIS A 370 25.12 7.09 21.20
CA HIS A 370 26.53 6.64 21.05
C HIS A 370 27.14 6.05 22.29
#